data_AF-A0AAV5R5Y5-F1
#
_entry.id   AF-A0AAV5R5Y5-F1
#
_cell.length_a   1.000
_cell.length_b   1.000
_cell.length_c   1.000
_cell.angle_alpha   90.00
_cell.angle_beta   90.00
_cell.angle_gamma   90.00
#
_symmetry.space_group_name_H-M   'P 1'
#
loop_
_entity.id
_entity.type
_entity.pdbx_description
1 polymer ?
#
loop_
_entity_poly.entity_id
_entity_poly.type
_entity_poly.pdbx_seq_one_letter_code
_entity_poly.pdbx_strand_id
1 'polypeptide(L)'
;MKVRFKAIGRINQISPSTVDLPPNVTAAALKKHIILSLRMPPNSPLWIYVANAFVPTDDTTLETIAGMSSNTDVVITYSEVEAFG
;
A
#
# COMPACT_ATOMS: atom_id res chain seq x y z
N MET A 1 -12.09 5.81 -3.69
CA MET A 1 -11.92 5.26 -2.33
C MET A 1 -10.70 5.88 -1.71
N LYS A 2 -10.80 6.35 -0.47
CA LYS A 2 -9.69 7.00 0.22
C LYS A 2 -8.68 5.96 0.69
N VAL A 3 -7.44 6.08 0.21
CA VAL A 3 -6.31 5.23 0.58
C VAL A 3 -5.28 6.09 1.29
N ARG A 4 -4.86 5.66 2.48
CA ARG A 4 -3.81 6.30 3.28
C ARG A 4 -2.57 5.43 3.27
N PHE A 5 -1.48 5.96 2.72
CA PHE A 5 -0.17 5.34 2.68
C PHE A 5 0.67 5.75 3.88
N LYS A 6 1.29 4.79 4.56
CA LYS A 6 2.16 5.03 5.71
C LYS A 6 3.48 4.27 5.57
N ALA A 7 4.58 5.01 5.51
CA ALA A 7 5.94 4.45 5.54
C ALA A 7 6.25 3.79 6.89
N ILE A 8 6.98 2.68 6.87
CA ILE A 8 7.50 1.98 8.05
C ILE A 8 8.99 1.68 7.85
N GLY A 9 9.80 2.03 8.85
CA GLY A 9 11.24 1.81 8.83
C GLY A 9 11.98 2.91 8.07
N ARG A 10 13.06 2.55 7.37
CA ARG A 10 13.97 3.48 6.68
C ARG A 10 13.54 3.78 5.23
N ILE A 11 12.26 4.01 5.01
CA ILE A 11 11.71 4.41 3.69
C ILE A 11 11.00 5.75 3.80
N ASN A 12 11.11 6.57 2.76
CA ASN A 12 10.47 7.88 2.72
C ASN A 12 8.94 7.76 2.66
N GLN A 13 8.26 8.70 3.32
CA GLN A 13 6.82 8.87 3.22
C GLN A 13 6.46 9.47 1.85
N ILE A 14 5.51 8.86 1.12
CA ILE A 14 4.98 9.47 -0.11
C ILE A 14 4.13 10.71 0.22
N SER A 15 4.17 11.70 -0.66
CA SER A 15 3.38 12.93 -0.57
C SER A 15 2.65 13.18 -1.91
N PRO A 16 1.31 13.35 -1.91
CA PRO A 16 0.42 13.25 -0.75
C PRO A 16 0.34 11.81 -0.18
N SER A 17 0.20 11.69 1.14
CA SER A 17 0.07 10.38 1.81
C SER A 17 -1.34 9.81 1.76
N THR A 18 -2.32 10.60 1.33
CA THR A 18 -3.71 10.17 1.20
C THR A 18 -4.20 10.55 -0.19
N VAL A 19 -4.79 9.60 -0.91
CA VAL A 19 -5.30 9.77 -2.27
C VAL A 19 -6.61 9.04 -2.45
N ASP A 20 -7.39 9.47 -3.44
CA ASP A 20 -8.57 8.75 -3.88
C ASP A 20 -8.22 7.86 -5.07
N LEU A 21 -8.44 6.55 -4.91
CA LEU A 21 -8.18 5.54 -5.94
C LEU A 21 -9.45 4.77 -6.32
N PRO A 22 -9.55 4.28 -7.58
CA PRO A 22 -10.63 3.39 -8.00
C PRO A 22 -10.66 2.07 -7.19
N PRO A 23 -11.85 1.49 -6.92
CA PRO A 23 -11.99 0.27 -6.13
C PRO A 23 -11.30 -0.98 -6.74
N ASN A 24 -11.16 -1.01 -8.06
CA ASN A 24 -10.56 -2.13 -8.79
C ASN A 24 -9.02 -2.10 -8.86
N VAL A 25 -8.36 -1.10 -8.23
CA VAL A 25 -6.90 -1.06 -8.14
C VAL A 25 -6.40 -2.23 -7.32
N THR A 26 -5.42 -2.96 -7.84
CA THR A 26 -4.83 -4.14 -7.18
C THR A 26 -3.65 -3.78 -6.27
N ALA A 27 -3.31 -4.67 -5.36
CA ALA A 27 -2.13 -4.59 -4.51
C ALA A 27 -0.83 -4.41 -5.31
N ALA A 28 -0.68 -5.11 -6.44
CA ALA A 28 0.45 -4.92 -7.35
C ALA A 28 0.51 -3.49 -7.92
N ALA A 29 -0.65 -2.93 -8.32
CA ALA A 29 -0.72 -1.56 -8.81
C ALA A 29 -0.39 -0.53 -7.70
N LEU A 30 -0.79 -0.79 -6.45
CA LEU A 30 -0.41 0.03 -5.28
C LEU A 30 1.09 -0.01 -5.04
N LYS A 31 1.74 -1.19 -5.06
CA LYS A 31 3.20 -1.33 -4.95
C LYS A 31 3.90 -0.49 -6.02
N LYS A 32 3.48 -0.63 -7.28
CA LYS A 32 4.02 0.13 -8.40
C LYS A 32 3.83 1.64 -8.20
N HIS A 33 2.67 2.08 -7.74
CA HIS A 33 2.40 3.48 -7.44
C HIS A 33 3.35 4.04 -6.38
N ILE A 34 3.61 3.29 -5.30
CA ILE A 34 4.55 3.70 -4.25
C ILE A 34 5.98 3.80 -4.81
N ILE A 35 6.46 2.77 -5.52
CA ILE A 35 7.80 2.75 -6.15
C ILE A 35 8.00 3.98 -7.02
N LEU A 36 7.03 4.28 -7.89
CA LEU A 36 7.08 5.44 -8.79
C LEU A 36 7.05 6.76 -8.01
N SER A 37 6.21 6.86 -6.99
CA SER A 37 6.06 8.08 -6.17
C SER A 37 7.33 8.40 -5.38
N LEU A 38 8.05 7.35 -4.95
CA LEU A 38 9.34 7.47 -4.25
C LEU A 38 10.53 7.57 -5.20
N ARG A 39 10.31 7.50 -6.52
CA ARG A 39 11.37 7.45 -7.54
C ARG A 39 12.38 6.33 -7.29
N MET A 40 11.89 5.21 -6.78
CA MET A 40 12.69 4.01 -6.56
C MET A 40 12.90 3.26 -7.88
N PRO A 41 13.99 2.48 -8.02
CA PRO A 41 14.17 1.56 -9.14
C PRO A 41 12.94 0.64 -9.36
N PRO A 42 12.60 0.28 -10.62
CA PRO A 42 11.39 -0.49 -10.96
C PRO A 42 11.25 -1.86 -10.29
N ASN A 43 12.36 -2.43 -9.81
CA ASN A 43 12.43 -3.75 -9.18
C ASN A 43 12.90 -3.65 -7.72
N SER A 44 12.79 -2.48 -7.09
CA SER A 44 13.12 -2.34 -5.68
C SER A 44 12.22 -3.24 -4.82
N PRO A 45 12.78 -3.94 -3.83
CA PRO A 45 11.98 -4.70 -2.89
C PRO A 45 11.05 -3.73 -2.13
N LEU A 46 9.74 -4.03 -2.15
CA LEU A 46 8.74 -3.26 -1.44
C LEU A 46 7.68 -4.20 -0.87
N TRP A 47 7.60 -4.22 0.46
CA TRP A 47 6.56 -4.88 1.22
C TRP A 47 5.41 -3.90 1.44
N ILE A 48 4.18 -4.38 1.25
CA ILE A 48 2.97 -3.63 1.63
C ILE A 48 2.12 -4.49 2.56
N TYR A 49 1.47 -3.82 3.49
CA TYR A 49 0.59 -4.43 4.48
C TYR A 49 -0.73 -3.68 4.51
N VAL A 50 -1.81 -4.43 4.69
CA VAL A 50 -3.13 -3.86 4.96
C VAL A 50 -3.25 -3.66 6.46
N ALA A 51 -3.46 -2.41 6.89
CA ALA A 51 -3.67 -2.04 8.29
C ALA A 51 -2.62 -2.57 9.28
N ASN A 52 -1.38 -2.82 8.85
CA ASN A 52 -0.31 -3.47 9.63
C ASN A 52 -0.60 -4.92 10.07
N ALA A 53 -1.53 -5.61 9.41
CA ALA A 53 -1.97 -6.94 9.83
C ALA A 53 -1.42 -8.06 8.93
N PHE A 54 -1.55 -7.91 7.61
CA PHE A 54 -1.15 -8.95 6.66
C PHE A 54 -0.68 -8.37 5.33
N VAL A 55 0.07 -9.18 4.57
CA VAL A 55 0.51 -8.87 3.20
C VAL A 55 -0.58 -9.34 2.22
N PRO A 56 -1.21 -8.44 1.44
CA PRO A 56 -2.19 -8.85 0.43
C PRO A 56 -1.49 -9.55 -0.74
N THR A 57 -2.20 -10.49 -1.39
CA THR A 57 -1.73 -11.05 -2.67
C THR A 57 -1.79 -9.97 -3.76
N ASP A 58 -0.97 -10.11 -4.79
CA ASP A 58 -0.81 -9.09 -5.84
C ASP A 58 -2.12 -8.75 -6.58
N ASP A 59 -3.04 -9.71 -6.70
CA ASP A 59 -4.34 -9.55 -7.34
C ASP A 59 -5.44 -9.00 -6.41
N THR A 60 -5.17 -8.87 -5.10
CA THR A 60 -6.15 -8.36 -4.13
C THR A 60 -6.52 -6.91 -4.49
N THR A 61 -7.80 -6.63 -4.69
CA THR A 61 -8.30 -5.28 -5.03
C THR A 61 -8.53 -4.40 -3.80
N LEU A 62 -8.55 -3.08 -3.97
CA LEU A 62 -8.94 -2.14 -2.92
C LEU A 62 -10.36 -2.40 -2.40
N GLU A 63 -11.29 -2.78 -3.28
CA GLU A 63 -12.65 -3.19 -2.89
C GLU A 63 -12.62 -4.39 -1.94
N THR A 64 -11.83 -5.43 -2.27
CA THR A 64 -11.66 -6.60 -1.41
C THR A 64 -11.06 -6.20 -0.06
N ILE A 65 -10.03 -5.36 -0.07
CA ILE A 65 -9.38 -4.86 1.15
C ILE A 65 -10.35 -4.06 2.01
N ALA A 66 -11.17 -3.18 1.42
CA ALA A 66 -12.16 -2.42 2.17
C ALA A 66 -13.29 -3.30 2.70
N GLY A 67 -13.68 -4.35 1.98
CA GLY A 67 -14.63 -5.34 2.49
C GLY A 67 -14.13 -6.09 3.73
N MET A 68 -12.81 -6.17 3.94
CA MET A 68 -12.19 -6.77 5.12
C MET A 68 -12.07 -5.81 6.31
N SER A 69 -12.31 -4.51 6.12
CA SER A 69 -12.07 -3.46 7.11
C SER A 69 -13.35 -2.71 7.42
N SER A 70 -13.65 -2.50 8.71
CA SER A 70 -14.75 -1.62 9.14
C SER A 70 -14.42 -0.12 9.01
N ASN A 71 -13.20 0.22 8.62
CA ASN A 71 -12.77 1.61 8.47
C ASN A 71 -13.17 2.20 7.11
N THR A 72 -13.50 3.50 7.12
CA THR A 72 -13.82 4.27 5.91
C THR A 72 -12.61 4.49 5.00
N ASP A 73 -11.40 4.45 5.56
CA ASP A 73 -10.14 4.63 4.86
C ASP A 73 -9.38 3.30 4.79
N VAL A 74 -8.87 2.95 3.61
CA VAL A 74 -7.94 1.82 3.45
C VAL A 74 -6.54 2.29 3.85
N VAL A 75 -5.97 1.71 4.89
CA VAL A 75 -4.60 2.01 5.33
C VAL A 75 -3.64 1.00 4.73
N ILE A 76 -2.75 1.47 3.86
CA ILE A 76 -1.64 0.69 3.30
C ILE A 76 -0.36 1.14 3.96
N THR A 77 0.31 0.22 4.64
CA THR A 77 1.64 0.49 5.18
C THR A 77 2.70 -0.19 4.35
N TYR A 78 3.89 0.39 4.25
CA TYR A 78 4.91 -0.10 3.33
C TYR A 78 6.33 0.05 3.87
N SER A 79 7.21 -0.85 3.47
CA SER A 79 8.62 -0.91 3.89
C SER A 79 9.50 -1.57 2.83
N GLU A 80 10.81 -1.28 2.83
CA GLU A 80 11.79 -1.94 1.95
C GLU A 80 12.15 -3.36 2.44
N VAL A 81 11.97 -3.62 3.73
CA VAL A 81 12.22 -4.92 4.37
C VAL A 81 10.92 -5.49 4.91
N GLU A 82 10.88 -6.80 5.09
CA GLU A 82 9.76 -7.45 5.75
C GLU A 82 9.67 -6.94 7.19
N ALA A 83 8.57 -6.26 7.51
CA ALA A 83 8.37 -5.57 8.79
C ALA A 83 7.40 -6.32 9.73
N PHE A 84 6.50 -7.14 9.18
CA PHE A 84 5.58 -7.99 9.92
C PHE A 84 5.62 -9.38 9.30
N GLY A 85 5.89 -10.38 10.15
CA GLY A 85 5.96 -11.81 9.84
C GLY A 85 5.46 -12.63 11.03
#